data_AF-A0A959C3S3-F1
#
_entry.id   AF-A0A959C3S3-F1
#
_cell.length_a   1.000
_cell.length_b   1.000
_cell.length_c   1.000
_cell.angle_alpha   90.00
_cell.angle_beta   90.00
_cell.angle_gamma   90.00
#
_symmetry.space_group_name_H-M   'P 1'
#
loop_
_entity.id
_entity.type
_entity.pdbx_description
1 polymer ?
#
loop_
_entity_poly.entity_id
_entity_poly.type
_entity_poly.pdbx_seq_one_letter_code
_entity_poly.pdbx_strand_id
1 'polypeptide(L)'
;MDTVTTVYVKALSNGAWFGGWAPVKARQEWLRADRIVGLFTLVQEGLDDDDEYEYFQPGSVMIGLLDGEVYKVVTGIDTEDSQEQLGSNQ
;
A
#
# COMPACT_ATOMS: atom_id res chain seq x y z
N MET A 1 -5.08 -17.58 -8.09
CA MET A 1 -3.78 -17.60 -7.41
C MET A 1 -3.51 -16.17 -7.00
N ASP A 2 -3.64 -15.90 -5.72
CA ASP A 2 -3.41 -14.57 -5.18
C ASP A 2 -1.91 -14.30 -5.22
N THR A 3 -1.52 -13.34 -6.06
CA THR A 3 -0.10 -13.06 -6.28
C THR A 3 0.33 -12.01 -5.27
N VAL A 4 1.20 -12.38 -4.32
CA VAL A 4 1.88 -11.42 -3.45
C VAL A 4 3.01 -10.77 -4.25
N THR A 5 3.03 -9.44 -4.28
CA THR A 5 4.00 -8.63 -5.00
C THR A 5 4.56 -7.53 -4.10
N THR A 6 5.62 -6.87 -4.58
CA THR A 6 6.16 -5.68 -3.93
C THR A 6 5.53 -4.44 -4.56
N VAL A 7 4.97 -3.56 -3.74
CA VAL A 7 4.54 -2.21 -4.13
C VAL A 7 5.26 -1.20 -3.26
N TYR A 8 5.21 0.07 -3.63
CA TYR A 8 5.95 1.13 -2.93
C TYR A 8 4.99 2.17 -2.35
N VAL A 9 5.09 2.46 -1.07
CA VAL A 9 4.34 3.52 -0.37
C VAL A 9 5.26 4.70 -0.09
N LYS A 10 4.70 5.88 0.17
CA LYS A 10 5.51 7.08 0.41
C LYS A 10 6.26 6.96 1.75
N ALA A 11 7.56 7.26 1.78
CA ALA A 11 8.31 7.33 3.03
C ALA A 11 8.04 8.66 3.77
N LEU A 12 7.99 8.63 5.10
CA LEU A 12 7.79 9.79 5.97
C LEU A 12 9.11 10.28 6.58
N SER A 13 10.09 9.40 6.80
CA SER A 13 11.40 9.81 7.27
C SER A 13 12.25 10.45 6.16
N ASN A 14 13.15 11.34 6.58
CA ASN A 14 14.25 11.86 5.74
C ASN A 14 15.36 10.81 5.47
N GLY A 15 15.16 9.56 5.92
CA GLY A 15 16.11 8.47 5.75
C GLY A 15 15.93 7.82 4.38
N ALA A 16 16.78 8.22 3.42
CA ALA A 16 17.40 7.48 2.32
C ALA A 16 16.81 6.17 1.71
N TRP A 17 15.53 5.83 1.85
CA TRP A 17 14.92 4.73 1.10
C TRP A 17 14.45 5.26 -0.27
N PHE A 18 15.16 4.84 -1.32
CA PHE A 18 14.76 4.87 -2.74
C PHE A 18 14.10 6.18 -3.26
N GLY A 19 14.55 7.34 -2.80
CA GLY A 19 14.01 8.63 -3.27
C GLY A 19 12.61 8.96 -2.74
N GLY A 20 12.28 8.52 -1.52
CA GLY A 20 11.04 8.86 -0.82
C GLY A 20 9.96 7.79 -0.89
N TRP A 21 10.33 6.54 -1.17
CA TRP A 21 9.39 5.42 -1.34
C TRP A 21 9.89 4.17 -0.60
N ALA A 22 9.04 3.56 0.24
CA ALA A 22 9.32 2.36 1.01
C ALA A 22 8.64 1.13 0.37
N PRO A 23 9.35 0.00 0.20
CA PRO A 23 8.76 -1.22 -0.36
C PRO A 23 7.88 -1.94 0.66
N VAL A 24 6.72 -2.44 0.22
CA VAL A 24 5.80 -3.23 1.06
C VAL A 24 5.30 -4.46 0.29
N LYS A 25 4.98 -5.55 1.00
CA LYS A 25 4.37 -6.74 0.40
C LYS A 25 2.85 -6.64 0.40
N ALA A 26 2.26 -6.78 -0.78
CA ALA A 26 0.83 -6.66 -0.97
C ALA A 26 0.29 -7.77 -1.87
N ARG A 27 -0.92 -8.24 -1.58
CA ARG A 27 -1.67 -9.15 -2.43
C ARG A 27 -2.31 -8.35 -3.56
N GLN A 28 -2.09 -8.78 -4.80
CA GLN A 28 -2.75 -8.19 -5.94
C GLN A 28 -4.20 -8.69 -6.05
N GLU A 29 -5.16 -7.79 -5.87
CA GLU A 29 -6.59 -8.11 -5.97
C GLU A 29 -7.10 -7.97 -7.41
N TRP A 30 -6.62 -6.94 -8.10
CA TRP A 30 -7.07 -6.61 -9.45
C TRP A 30 -6.03 -5.77 -10.19
N LEU A 31 -5.98 -5.93 -11.50
CA LEU A 31 -5.26 -5.03 -12.40
C LEU A 31 -6.22 -4.54 -13.47
N ARG A 32 -6.09 -3.26 -13.82
CA ARG A 32 -6.68 -2.73 -15.05
C ARG A 32 -6.13 -3.52 -16.25
N ALA A 33 -6.91 -3.62 -17.32
CA ALA A 33 -6.54 -4.40 -18.51
C ALA A 33 -5.18 -4.00 -19.11
N ASP A 34 -4.80 -2.73 -19.01
CA ASP A 34 -3.51 -2.19 -19.47
C ASP A 34 -2.39 -2.26 -18.42
N ARG A 35 -2.68 -2.78 -17.21
CA ARG A 35 -1.74 -2.94 -16.10
C ARG A 35 -1.12 -1.65 -15.58
N ILE A 36 -1.68 -0.49 -15.90
CA ILE A 36 -1.17 0.79 -15.38
C ILE A 36 -1.69 1.04 -13.96
N VAL A 37 -2.86 0.49 -13.62
CA VAL A 37 -3.50 0.66 -12.31
C VAL A 37 -3.74 -0.71 -11.69
N GLY A 38 -3.40 -0.85 -10.42
CA GLY A 38 -3.67 -2.05 -9.64
C GLY A 38 -4.35 -1.74 -8.32
N LEU A 39 -5.18 -2.68 -7.86
CA LEU A 39 -5.74 -2.71 -6.51
C LEU A 39 -4.96 -3.76 -5.71
N PHE A 40 -4.47 -3.36 -4.55
CA PHE A 40 -3.63 -4.18 -3.70
C PHE A 40 -4.13 -4.18 -2.26
N THR A 41 -4.00 -5.31 -1.58
CA THR A 41 -4.24 -5.41 -0.13
C THR A 41 -2.91 -5.57 0.57
N LEU A 42 -2.60 -4.72 1.55
CA LEU A 42 -1.36 -4.82 2.32
C LEU A 42 -1.33 -6.13 3.12
N VAL A 43 -0.25 -6.91 3.01
CA VAL A 43 -0.05 -8.17 3.74
C VAL A 43 0.99 -8.03 4.85
N GLN A 44 1.90 -7.05 4.70
CA GLN A 44 3.01 -6.72 5.59
C GLN A 44 3.93 -7.91 5.92
N GLU A 45 4.94 -8.09 5.08
CA GLU A 45 6.17 -8.82 5.40
C GLU A 45 7.36 -7.95 4.98
N GLY A 46 8.31 -7.66 5.87
CA GLY A 46 9.62 -7.11 5.49
C GLY A 46 9.78 -5.59 5.57
N LEU A 47 9.22 -4.94 6.59
CA LEU A 47 9.68 -3.62 7.04
C LEU A 47 10.30 -3.82 8.43
N ASP A 48 11.43 -3.15 8.68
CA ASP A 48 12.02 -3.14 10.01
C ASP A 48 11.23 -2.14 10.88
N ASP A 49 11.15 -2.38 12.19
CA ASP A 49 10.34 -1.57 13.15
C ASP A 49 10.72 -0.07 13.17
N ASP A 50 11.89 0.29 12.61
CA ASP A 50 12.44 1.64 12.58
C ASP A 50 12.13 2.40 11.27
N ASP A 51 11.39 1.82 10.32
CA ASP A 51 11.06 2.46 9.05
C ASP A 51 9.86 3.42 9.20
N GLU A 52 10.05 4.73 8.97
CA GLU A 52 8.94 5.70 8.95
C GLU A 52 8.40 5.91 7.52
N TYR A 53 7.16 5.48 7.27
CA TYR A 53 6.44 5.61 5.99
C TYR A 53 4.95 5.88 6.19
N GLU A 54 4.24 6.22 5.10
CA GLU A 54 2.79 6.45 5.13
C GLU A 54 2.12 5.21 5.70
N TYR A 55 1.61 5.38 6.91
CA TYR A 55 1.21 4.28 7.76
C TYR A 55 -0.08 3.69 7.21
N PHE A 56 0.03 2.49 6.65
CA PHE A 56 -1.08 1.62 6.30
C PHE A 56 -0.98 0.36 7.16
N GLN A 57 -2.10 -0.12 7.65
CA GLN A 57 -2.17 -1.36 8.42
C GLN A 57 -2.19 -2.60 7.50
N PRO A 58 -1.72 -3.77 7.97
CA PRO A 58 -2.08 -5.03 7.33
C PRO A 58 -3.61 -5.09 7.07
N GLY A 59 -4.00 -5.44 5.84
CA GLY A 59 -5.40 -5.43 5.40
C GLY A 59 -5.84 -4.15 4.70
N SER A 60 -5.07 -3.06 4.75
CA SER A 60 -5.40 -1.83 4.02
C SER A 60 -5.50 -2.06 2.53
N VAL A 61 -6.50 -1.45 1.92
CA VAL A 61 -6.79 -1.52 0.48
C VAL A 61 -6.19 -0.30 -0.20
N MET A 62 -5.31 -0.54 -1.16
CA MET A 62 -4.46 0.48 -1.79
C MET A 62 -4.60 0.49 -3.30
N ILE A 63 -4.53 1.69 -3.89
CA ILE A 63 -4.44 1.88 -5.34
C ILE A 63 -3.01 2.21 -5.70
N GLY A 64 -2.42 1.40 -6.58
CA GLY A 64 -1.08 1.62 -7.14
C GLY A 64 -1.12 2.01 -8.61
N LEU A 65 -0.22 2.91 -9.00
CA LEU A 65 0.08 3.23 -10.40
C LEU A 65 1.44 2.66 -10.78
N LEU A 66 1.52 2.07 -11.97
CA LEU A 66 2.79 1.58 -12.52
C LEU A 66 3.67 2.77 -12.92
N ASP A 67 4.86 2.84 -12.33
CA ASP A 67 5.91 3.82 -12.64
C ASP A 67 7.20 3.08 -12.97
N GLY A 68 7.55 3.06 -14.27
CA GLY A 68 8.59 2.18 -14.79
C GLY A 68 8.21 0.71 -14.66
N GLU A 69 8.86 0.00 -13.74
CA GLU A 69 8.67 -1.43 -13.49
C GLU A 69 8.00 -1.75 -12.14
N VAL A 70 7.69 -0.71 -11.35
CA VAL A 70 7.16 -0.87 -9.99
C VAL A 70 5.82 -0.17 -9.82
N TYR A 71 4.96 -0.67 -8.94
CA TYR A 71 3.76 0.04 -8.55
C TYR A 71 4.05 0.97 -7.38
N LYS A 72 3.69 2.24 -7.52
CA LYS A 72 3.69 3.24 -6.45
C LYS A 72 2.26 3.48 -5.99
N VAL A 73 2.01 3.30 -4.71
CA VAL A 73 0.72 3.53 -4.06
C VAL A 73 0.46 5.03 -4.04
N VAL A 74 -0.70 5.44 -4.54
CA VAL A 74 -1.10 6.85 -4.59
C VAL A 74 -2.17 7.19 -3.56
N THR A 75 -2.89 6.18 -3.06
CA THR A 75 -3.88 6.31 -1.98
C THR A 75 -4.22 4.92 -1.44
N GLY A 76 -4.69 4.87 -0.20
CA GLY A 76 -5.27 3.66 0.39
C GLY A 76 -6.31 4.00 1.46
N ILE A 77 -7.00 2.97 1.94
CA ILE A 77 -7.89 3.05 3.10
C ILE A 77 -7.55 1.93 4.08
N ASP A 78 -7.50 2.28 5.36
CA ASP A 78 -7.39 1.31 6.44
C ASP A 78 -8.78 0.72 6.72
N THR A 79 -8.86 -0.61 6.72
CA THR A 79 -10.13 -1.31 6.87
C THR A 79 -10.67 -1.24 8.30
N GLU A 80 -9.83 -0.93 9.30
CA GLU A 80 -10.23 -0.78 10.70
C GLU A 80 -10.80 0.62 11.01
N ASP A 81 -10.14 1.70 10.54
CA ASP A 81 -10.65 3.08 10.65
C ASP A 81 -11.99 3.29 9.92
N SER A 82 -12.23 2.50 8.87
CA SER A 82 -13.48 2.55 8.11
C SER A 82 -14.70 2.04 8.91
N GLN A 83 -14.51 1.27 9.99
CA GLN A 83 -15.62 0.80 10.83
C GLN A 83 -16.07 1.83 11.88
N GLU A 84 -15.17 2.67 12.40
CA GLU A 84 -15.53 3.69 13.39
C GLU A 84 -16.35 4.85 12.78
N GLN A 85 -16.08 5.23 11.52
CA GLN A 85 -16.84 6.28 10.83
C GLN A 85 -18.26 5.84 10.44
N LEU A 86 -18.47 4.55 10.17
CA LEU A 86 -19.80 4.02 9.84
C LEU A 86 -20.66 3.75 11.08
N GLY A 87 -20.05 3.55 12.26
CA GLY A 87 -20.76 3.36 13.54
C GLY A 87 -21.22 4.65 14.22
N SER A 88 -20.75 5.81 13.78
CA SER A 88 -21.00 7.10 14.44
C SER A 88 -22.24 7.86 13.95
N ASN A 89 -23.04 7.26 13.06
CA ASN A 89 -24.29 7.84 12.52
C ASN A 89 -25.56 7.16 13.09
N GLN A 90 -25.52 6.66 14.32
CA GLN A 90 -26.72 6.21 15.05
C GLN A 90 -27.18 7.20 16.11
#